data_AF-A0A2E5M1J5-F1
#
_entry.id   AF-A0A2E5M1J5-F1
#
_cell.length_a   1.000
_cell.length_b   1.000
_cell.length_c   1.000
_cell.angle_alpha   90.00
_cell.angle_beta   90.00
_cell.angle_gamma   90.00
#
_symmetry.space_group_name_H-M   'P 1'
#
loop_
_entity.id
_entity.type
_entity.pdbx_description
1 polymer ?
#
loop_
_entity_poly.entity_id
_entity_poly.type
_entity_poly.pdbx_seq_one_letter_code
_entity_poly.pdbx_strand_id
1 'polypeptide(L)'
;MRPSPKKYATAVCLSGVFGLLGIHHFYLGRWIHGFIDFSMTIVGVILIAAGLDLPGITILCIDVIHTFVVTILLLVGAYKDGNGDLVTYPGQNLE
;
A
#
# COMPACT_ATOMS: atom_id res chain seq x y z
N MET A 1 -21.01 3.99 -6.61
CA MET A 1 -20.07 2.94 -6.11
C MET A 1 -20.43 2.56 -4.66
N ARG A 2 -19.90 1.47 -4.08
CA ARG A 2 -20.19 1.11 -2.67
C ARG A 2 -19.09 1.62 -1.72
N PRO A 3 -19.45 2.22 -0.57
CA PRO A 3 -18.46 2.61 0.45
C PRO A 3 -17.93 1.38 1.18
N SER A 4 -16.61 1.32 1.36
CA SER A 4 -15.94 0.31 2.16
C SER A 4 -16.22 0.53 3.64
N PRO A 5 -16.38 -0.54 4.45
CA PRO A 5 -16.45 -0.41 5.91
C PRO A 5 -15.10 -0.05 6.56
N LYS A 6 -14.01 0.00 5.79
CA LYS A 6 -12.66 0.33 6.26
C LYS A 6 -12.53 1.82 6.56
N LYS A 7 -11.85 2.15 7.65
CA LYS A 7 -11.64 3.55 8.07
C LYS A 7 -10.54 4.17 7.20
N TYR A 8 -10.89 5.25 6.50
CA TYR A 8 -9.94 6.03 5.68
C TYR A 8 -8.70 6.46 6.45
N ALA A 9 -8.87 7.08 7.63
CA ALA A 9 -7.73 7.56 8.42
C ALA A 9 -6.78 6.42 8.79
N THR A 10 -7.31 5.25 9.15
CA THR A 10 -6.48 4.06 9.45
C THR A 10 -5.74 3.59 8.20
N ALA A 11 -6.40 3.53 7.04
CA ALA A 11 -5.76 3.14 5.79
C ALA A 11 -4.61 4.09 5.40
N VAL A 12 -4.82 5.40 5.50
CA VAL A 12 -3.79 6.43 5.21
C VAL A 12 -2.64 6.35 6.21
N CYS A 13 -2.92 6.27 7.52
CA CYS A 13 -1.86 6.17 8.53
C CYS A 13 -1.04 4.89 8.38
N LEU A 14 -1.68 3.75 8.09
CA LEU A 14 -0.97 2.49 7.84
C LEU A 14 -0.13 2.57 6.56
N SER A 15 -0.62 3.22 5.52
CA SER A 15 0.12 3.40 4.26
C SER A 15 1.32 4.35 4.46
N GLY A 16 1.15 5.42 5.24
CA GLY A 16 2.24 6.37 5.52
C GLY A 16 3.34 5.81 6.42
N VAL A 17 3.01 5.05 7.47
CA VAL A 17 4.00 4.53 8.44
C VAL A 17 4.57 3.18 8.02
N PHE A 18 3.73 2.30 7.46
CA PHE A 18 4.06 0.92 7.14
C PHE A 18 3.84 0.57 5.66
N GLY A 19 3.95 1.58 4.79
CA GLY A 19 3.73 1.46 3.36
C GLY A 19 4.61 0.42 2.70
N LEU A 20 5.93 0.55 2.88
CA LEU A 20 6.96 -0.40 2.40
C LEU A 20 6.68 -1.85 2.84
N LEU A 21 6.23 -2.03 4.08
CA LEU A 21 5.90 -3.38 4.57
C LEU A 21 4.57 -3.93 4.02
N GLY A 22 3.81 -3.15 3.24
CA GLY A 22 2.54 -3.55 2.67
C GLY A 22 1.39 -3.68 3.67
N ILE A 23 1.54 -3.21 4.92
CA ILE A 23 0.56 -3.47 6.01
C ILE A 23 -0.82 -2.92 5.67
N HIS A 24 -0.87 -1.79 4.99
CA HIS A 24 -2.10 -1.16 4.54
C HIS A 24 -2.91 -2.05 3.58
N HIS A 25 -2.28 -2.88 2.73
CA HIS A 25 -3.01 -3.81 1.87
C HIS A 25 -3.67 -4.93 2.66
N PHE A 26 -3.03 -5.45 3.71
CA PHE A 26 -3.65 -6.46 4.59
C PHE A 26 -4.86 -5.87 5.31
N TYR A 27 -4.77 -4.63 5.80
CA TYR A 27 -5.91 -3.93 6.42
C TYR A 27 -7.09 -3.80 5.45
N LEU A 28 -6.80 -3.46 4.19
CA LEU A 28 -7.78 -3.32 3.12
C LEU A 28 -8.25 -4.66 2.54
N GLY A 29 -7.75 -5.81 3.00
CA GLY A 29 -8.13 -7.13 2.49
C GLY A 29 -7.53 -7.48 1.14
N ARG A 30 -6.53 -6.72 0.66
CA ARG A 30 -5.79 -6.97 -0.59
C ARG A 30 -4.57 -7.86 -0.32
N TRP A 31 -4.82 -9.08 0.13
CA TRP A 31 -3.78 -10.01 0.61
C TRP A 31 -2.61 -10.21 -0.36
N ILE A 32 -2.89 -10.40 -1.65
CA ILE A 32 -1.84 -10.60 -2.68
C ILE A 32 -0.90 -9.38 -2.76
N HIS A 33 -1.46 -8.17 -2.74
CA HIS A 33 -0.63 -6.96 -2.77
C HIS A 33 0.20 -6.81 -1.50
N GLY A 34 -0.39 -7.13 -0.34
CA GLY A 34 0.35 -7.14 0.93
C GLY A 34 1.52 -8.11 0.92
N PHE A 35 1.34 -9.33 0.40
CA PHE A 35 2.44 -10.30 0.28
C PHE A 35 3.51 -9.84 -0.72
N ILE A 36 3.11 -9.22 -1.84
CA ILE A 36 4.06 -8.68 -2.83
C ILE A 36 4.94 -7.59 -2.17
N ASP A 37 4.35 -6.56 -1.59
CA ASP A 37 5.08 -5.46 -0.94
C ASP A 37 5.98 -5.97 0.19
N PHE A 38 5.45 -6.85 1.06
CA PHE A 38 6.23 -7.47 2.12
C PHE A 38 7.43 -8.27 1.58
N SER A 39 7.21 -9.03 0.49
CA SER A 39 8.29 -9.80 -0.15
C SER A 39 9.32 -8.90 -0.84
N MET A 40 8.89 -7.80 -1.47
CA MET A 40 9.79 -6.81 -2.08
C MET A 40 10.70 -6.18 -1.03
N THR A 41 10.16 -5.79 0.11
CA THR A 41 10.97 -5.26 1.22
C THR A 41 11.96 -6.31 1.74
N ILE A 42 11.55 -7.56 1.97
CA ILE A 42 12.45 -8.62 2.45
C ILE A 42 13.56 -8.91 1.42
N VAL A 43 13.19 -9.13 0.16
CA VAL A 43 14.14 -9.47 -0.91
C VAL A 43 15.10 -8.31 -1.15
N GLY A 44 14.62 -7.07 -1.15
CA GLY A 44 15.46 -5.88 -1.29
C GLY A 44 16.53 -5.80 -0.20
N VAL A 45 16.14 -6.01 1.07
CA VAL A 45 17.07 -6.03 2.22
C VAL A 45 18.07 -7.18 2.12
N ILE A 46 17.62 -8.39 1.75
CA ILE A 46 18.50 -9.56 1.60
C ILE A 46 19.53 -9.33 0.49
N LEU A 47 19.14 -8.73 -0.64
CA LEU A 47 20.05 -8.44 -1.74
C LEU A 47 21.13 -7.44 -1.34
N ILE A 48 20.75 -6.36 -0.65
CA ILE A 48 21.71 -5.38 -0.11
C ILE A 48 22.66 -6.06 0.89
N ALA A 49 22.12 -6.87 1.80
CA ALA A 49 22.94 -7.60 2.78
C ALA A 49 23.91 -8.61 2.12
N ALA A 50 23.56 -9.13 0.94
CA ALA A 50 24.41 -10.01 0.14
C ALA A 50 25.42 -9.27 -0.76
N GLY A 51 25.48 -7.93 -0.68
CA GLY A 51 26.36 -7.09 -1.51
C GLY A 51 25.84 -6.82 -2.93
N LEU A 52 24.58 -7.18 -3.21
CA LEU A 52 23.88 -6.87 -4.46
C LEU A 52 23.07 -5.58 -4.29
N ASP A 53 23.77 -4.48 -4.03
CA ASP A 53 23.17 -3.20 -3.66
C ASP A 53 22.25 -2.65 -4.76
N LEU A 54 22.72 -2.64 -6.01
CA LEU A 54 21.96 -2.07 -7.13
C LEU A 54 20.59 -2.73 -7.32
N PRO A 55 20.44 -4.07 -7.45
CA PRO A 55 19.12 -4.68 -7.58
C PRO A 55 18.29 -4.56 -6.29
N GLY A 56 18.91 -4.63 -5.11
CA GLY A 56 18.21 -4.47 -3.84
C GLY A 56 17.59 -3.07 -3.67
N ILE A 57 18.37 -2.02 -3.92
CA ILE A 57 17.92 -0.62 -3.91
C ILE A 57 16.83 -0.41 -4.97
N THR A 58 17.00 -0.97 -6.17
CA THR A 58 16.01 -0.83 -7.25
C THR A 58 14.64 -1.39 -6.84
N ILE A 59 14.61 -2.57 -6.21
CA ILE A 59 13.36 -3.18 -5.72
C ILE A 59 12.72 -2.29 -4.64
N LEU A 60 13.50 -1.79 -3.68
CA LEU A 60 12.98 -0.92 -2.63
C LEU A 60 12.46 0.42 -3.19
N CYS A 61 13.11 0.98 -4.22
CA CYS A 61 12.62 2.18 -4.89
C CYS A 61 11.27 1.94 -5.59
N ILE A 62 11.08 0.78 -6.22
CA ILE A 62 9.80 0.42 -6.83
C ILE A 62 8.70 0.34 -5.77
N ASP A 63 8.98 -0.30 -4.63
CA ASP A 63 8.05 -0.42 -3.50
C ASP A 63 7.68 0.96 -2.91
N VAL A 64 8.66 1.86 -2.76
CA VAL A 64 8.41 3.25 -2.34
C VAL A 64 7.50 3.99 -3.33
N ILE A 65 7.74 3.85 -4.64
CA ILE A 65 6.91 4.48 -5.67
C ILE A 65 5.48 3.93 -5.61
N HIS A 66 5.32 2.61 -5.53
CA HIS A 66 4.01 1.96 -5.40
C HIS A 66 3.26 2.44 -4.15
N THR A 67 3.93 2.44 -2.99
CA THR A 67 3.40 2.97 -1.74
C THR A 67 2.94 4.42 -1.89
N PHE A 68 3.73 5.27 -2.55
CA PHE A 68 3.40 6.67 -2.76
C PHE A 68 2.16 6.84 -3.64
N VAL A 69 2.07 6.08 -4.74
CA VAL A 69 0.89 6.07 -5.63
C VAL A 69 -0.36 5.61 -4.87
N VAL A 70 -0.26 4.53 -4.10
CA VAL A 70 -1.40 4.03 -3.29
C VAL A 70 -1.82 5.06 -2.24
N THR A 71 -0.86 5.72 -1.59
CA THR A 71 -1.15 6.79 -0.63
C THR A 71 -1.93 7.93 -1.29
N ILE A 72 -1.51 8.39 -2.47
CA ILE A 72 -2.26 9.41 -3.24
C ILE A 72 -3.66 8.92 -3.56
N LEU A 73 -3.82 7.68 -4.04
CA LEU A 73 -5.13 7.12 -4.37
C LEU A 73 -6.06 7.03 -3.15
N LEU A 74 -5.50 6.75 -1.97
CA LEU A 74 -6.25 6.81 -0.71
C LEU A 74 -6.68 8.26 -0.41
N LEU A 75 -5.76 9.23 -0.48
CA LEU A 75 -6.04 10.65 -0.20
C LEU A 75 -7.12 11.24 -1.11
N VAL A 76 -7.15 10.86 -2.39
CA VAL A 76 -8.20 11.32 -3.33
C VAL A 76 -9.46 10.46 -3.29
N GLY A 77 -9.53 9.45 -2.41
CA GLY A 77 -10.70 8.59 -2.24
C GLY A 77 -11.01 7.69 -3.44
N ALA A 78 -10.00 7.39 -4.27
CA ALA A 78 -10.14 6.54 -5.46
C ALA A 78 -9.71 5.08 -5.23
N TYR A 79 -9.12 4.78 -4.06
CA TYR A 79 -8.61 3.45 -3.77
C TYR A 79 -9.70 2.49 -3.31
N LYS A 80 -9.66 1.27 -3.84
CA LYS A 80 -10.62 0.20 -3.52
C LYS A 80 -9.99 -0.83 -2.56
N ASP A 81 -10.83 -1.35 -1.68
CA ASP A 81 -10.50 -2.47 -0.80
C ASP A 81 -10.53 -3.81 -1.56
N GLY A 82 -10.28 -4.91 -0.84
CA GLY A 82 -10.24 -6.27 -1.40
C GLY A 82 -11.59 -6.77 -1.94
N ASN A 83 -12.71 -6.15 -1.55
CA ASN A 83 -14.04 -6.47 -2.06
C ASN A 83 -14.41 -5.58 -3.27
N GLY A 84 -13.57 -4.61 -3.62
CA GLY A 84 -13.83 -3.63 -4.67
C GLY A 84 -14.61 -2.40 -4.20
N ASP A 85 -14.86 -2.26 -2.90
CA ASP A 85 -15.55 -1.12 -2.31
C ASP A 85 -14.57 0.06 -2.11
N LEU A 86 -15.04 1.30 -2.28
CA LEU A 86 -14.21 2.49 -2.19
C LEU A 86 -13.91 2.87 -0.74
N VAL A 87 -12.64 3.12 -0.42
CA VAL A 87 -12.24 3.67 0.88
C VAL A 87 -12.48 5.18 0.85
N THR A 88 -13.57 5.62 1.49
CA THR A 88 -14.02 7.02 1.39
C THR A 88 -13.47 7.91 2.48
N TYR A 89 -12.99 9.10 2.11
CA TYR A 89 -12.67 10.14 3.10
C TYR A 89 -13.95 10.79 3.65
N PRO A 90 -13.89 11.46 4.82
CA PRO A 90 -15.06 12.12 5.41
C PRO A 90 -15.68 13.17 4.47
N GLY A 91 -16.96 12.99 4.13
CA GLY A 91 -17.70 13.91 3.25
C GLY A 91 -17.54 13.63 1.74
N GLN A 92 -16.91 12.51 1.34
CA GLN A 92 -16.85 12.09 -0.06
C GLN A 92 -18.24 11.74 -0.60
N ASN A 93 -18.62 12.34 -1.73
CA ASN A 93 -19.87 12.02 -2.42
C ASN A 93 -19.66 10.80 -3.34
N LEU A 94 -20.57 9.84 -3.29
CA LEU A 94 -20.52 8.61 -4.09
C LEU A 94 -21.60 8.67 -5.16
N GLU A 95 -21.30 9.40 -6.24
CA GLU A 95 -22.12 9.38 -7.45
C GLU A 95 -22.01 8.03 -8.19
#